data_AF-A0A0G1N1X3-F1
#
_entry.id   AF-A0A0G1N1X3-F1
#
_cell.length_a   1.000
_cell.length_b   1.000
_cell.length_c   1.000
_cell.angle_alpha   90.00
_cell.angle_beta   90.00
_cell.angle_gamma   90.00
#
_symmetry.space_group_name_H-M   'P 1'
#
loop_
_entity.id
_entity.type
_entity.pdbx_description
1 polymer ?
#
loop_
_entity_poly.entity_id
_entity_poly.type
_entity_poly.pdbx_seq_one_letter_code
_entity_poly.pdbx_strand_id
1 'polypeptide(L)'
;MKEEILARISECGVPRDKIGLEFQENESLGHYSTSAAFLVARQKNISSKAAAEELAALIEKNNDGFFSRIEVAGAGFINFWISPAVFQKETLTILNKGEAYGKNDAGKGRKARVEYVSANPTGRANRKTRRHAFLLV
;
A
#
# COMPACT_ATOMS: atom_id res chain seq x y z
N MET A 1 -3.08 6.35 -0.02
CA MET A 1 -3.09 5.58 1.25
C MET A 1 -1.72 5.03 1.63
N LYS A 2 -1.15 4.04 0.92
CA LYS A 2 0.17 3.46 1.27
C LYS A 2 1.27 4.52 1.46
N GLU A 3 1.39 5.45 0.51
CA GLU A 3 2.39 6.53 0.55
C GLU A 3 2.24 7.47 1.75
N GLU A 4 1.02 7.65 2.24
CA GLU A 4 0.70 8.55 3.36
C GLU A 4 1.03 7.88 4.70
N ILE A 5 0.76 6.57 4.81
CA ILE A 5 1.19 5.75 5.95
C ILE A 5 2.73 5.74 6.04
N LEU A 6 3.41 5.53 4.91
CA LEU A 6 4.87 5.59 4.85
C LEU A 6 5.43 6.95 5.26
N ALA A 7 4.78 8.05 4.82
CA ALA A 7 5.19 9.40 5.21
C ALA A 7 5.10 9.60 6.73
N ARG A 8 3.96 9.25 7.33
CA ARG A 8 3.72 9.35 8.78
C ARG A 8 4.69 8.53 9.62
N ILE A 9 4.98 7.30 9.19
CA ILE A 9 6.00 6.45 9.86
C ILE A 9 7.40 7.06 9.68
N SER A 10 7.70 7.64 8.52
CA SER A 10 9.01 8.25 8.27
C SER A 10 9.29 9.51 9.09
N GLU A 11 8.26 10.29 9.39
CA GLU A 11 8.35 11.45 10.31
C GLU A 11 8.76 11.03 11.73
N CYS A 12 8.48 9.79 12.11
CA CYS A 12 8.89 9.23 13.41
C CYS A 12 10.36 8.78 13.44
N GLY A 13 11.16 9.11 12.41
CA GLY A 13 12.60 8.84 12.36
C GLY A 13 13.00 7.51 11.73
N VAL A 14 12.08 6.81 11.07
CA VAL A 14 12.38 5.57 10.34
C VAL A 14 12.59 5.86 8.85
N PRO A 15 13.74 5.50 8.24
CA PRO A 15 13.97 5.74 6.82
C PRO A 15 12.93 5.03 5.94
N ARG A 16 12.32 5.75 5.00
CA ARG A 16 11.22 5.26 4.13
C ARG A 16 11.57 3.95 3.42
N ASP A 17 12.81 3.83 2.94
CA ASP A 17 13.29 2.66 2.17
C ASP A 17 13.36 1.37 2.99
N LYS A 18 13.34 1.47 4.32
CA LYS A 18 13.42 0.32 5.22
C LYS A 18 12.09 -0.02 5.88
N ILE A 19 11.04 0.78 5.67
CA ILE A 19 9.72 0.52 6.27
C ILE A 19 9.06 -0.64 5.52
N GLY A 20 9.01 -1.81 6.15
CA GLY A 20 8.16 -2.90 5.69
C GLY A 20 6.71 -2.57 6.00
N LEU A 21 5.92 -2.22 4.99
CA LEU A 21 4.48 -1.97 5.10
C LEU A 21 3.73 -2.93 4.19
N GLU A 22 2.87 -3.74 4.80
CA GLU A 22 2.12 -4.81 4.14
C GLU A 22 0.62 -4.62 4.36
N PHE A 23 -0.16 -4.97 3.34
CA PHE A 23 -1.62 -5.02 3.43
C PHE A 23 -2.05 -6.31 4.13
N GLN A 24 -3.06 -6.23 5.00
CA GLN A 24 -3.58 -7.38 5.74
C GLN A 24 -4.89 -7.86 5.12
N GLU A 25 -4.94 -9.15 4.77
CA GLU A 25 -6.18 -9.78 4.28
C GLU A 25 -7.16 -10.08 5.43
N ASN A 26 -6.63 -10.27 6.65
CA ASN A 26 -7.44 -10.52 7.83
C ASN A 26 -7.87 -9.21 8.48
N GLU A 27 -9.16 -8.88 8.41
CA GLU A 27 -9.76 -7.67 8.99
C GLU A 27 -9.50 -7.53 10.51
N SER A 28 -9.31 -8.66 11.21
CA SER A 28 -9.00 -8.66 12.66
C SER A 28 -7.62 -8.08 12.97
N LEU A 29 -6.72 -8.01 11.98
CA LEU A 29 -5.38 -7.44 12.08
C LEU A 29 -5.30 -6.02 11.48
N GLY A 30 -6.43 -5.44 11.08
CA GLY A 30 -6.49 -4.12 10.46
C GLY A 30 -6.30 -4.15 8.95
N HIS A 31 -6.07 -2.97 8.37
CA HIS A 31 -5.87 -2.83 6.93
C HIS A 31 -4.39 -2.94 6.54
N TYR A 32 -3.50 -2.49 7.42
CA TYR A 32 -2.06 -2.50 7.18
C TYR A 32 -1.30 -2.92 8.42
N SER A 33 -0.14 -3.55 8.21
CA SER A 33 0.80 -3.88 9.27
C SER A 33 2.21 -3.40 8.89
N THR A 34 3.00 -2.99 9.88
CA THR A 34 4.40 -2.65 9.69
C THR A 34 5.34 -3.41 10.62
N SER A 35 6.50 -3.77 10.07
CA SER A 35 7.66 -4.33 10.77
C SER A 35 8.69 -3.27 11.18
N ALA A 36 8.37 -1.97 11.04
CA ALA A 36 9.27 -0.87 11.34
C ALA A 36 9.83 -0.89 12.78
N ALA A 37 9.06 -1.40 13.74
CA ALA A 37 9.50 -1.46 15.14
C ALA A 37 10.72 -2.37 15.34
N PHE A 38 10.94 -3.42 14.54
CA PHE A 38 12.15 -4.25 14.63
C PHE A 38 13.41 -3.45 14.28
N LEU A 39 13.32 -2.52 13.33
CA LEU A 39 14.44 -1.65 12.97
C LEU A 39 14.74 -0.66 14.09
N VAL A 40 13.71 -0.06 14.67
CA VAL A 40 13.84 0.87 15.80
C VAL A 40 14.41 0.16 17.03
N ALA A 41 13.92 -1.05 17.33
CA ALA A 41 14.40 -1.88 18.43
C ALA A 41 15.91 -2.16 18.30
N ARG A 42 16.38 -2.52 17.10
CA ARG A 42 17.80 -2.76 16.83
C ARG A 42 18.65 -1.50 16.95
N GLN A 43 18.13 -0.34 16.56
CA GLN A 43 18.85 0.94 16.65
C GLN A 43 18.96 1.45 18.09
N LYS A 44 17.91 1.30 18.88
CA LYS A 44 17.85 1.76 20.27
C LYS A 44 18.27 0.71 21.30
N ASN A 45 18.54 -0.52 20.86
CA ASN A 45 18.90 -1.67 21.69
C ASN A 45 17.86 -1.96 22.80
N ILE A 46 16.58 -1.89 22.42
CA ILE A 46 15.41 -2.14 23.28
C ILE A 46 14.59 -3.32 22.75
N SER A 47 13.61 -3.81 23.53
CA SER A 47 12.72 -4.88 23.07
C SER A 47 11.83 -4.43 21.90
N SER A 48 11.51 -5.32 20.97
CA SER A 48 10.63 -5.04 19.83
C SER A 48 9.25 -4.52 20.26
N LYS A 49 8.75 -5.02 21.40
CA LYS A 49 7.48 -4.57 21.98
C LYS A 49 7.56 -3.12 22.46
N ALA A 50 8.61 -2.76 23.21
CA ALA A 50 8.80 -1.39 23.68
C ALA A 50 9.01 -0.41 22.51
N ALA A 51 9.77 -0.82 21.49
CA ALA A 51 9.94 -0.03 20.27
C ALA A 51 8.62 0.17 19.50
N ALA A 52 7.77 -0.87 19.46
CA ALA A 52 6.48 -0.79 18.81
C ALA A 52 5.49 0.11 19.57
N GLU A 53 5.49 0.07 20.90
CA GLU A 53 4.68 0.96 21.76
C GLU A 53 5.12 2.42 21.60
N GLU A 54 6.43 2.69 21.61
CA GLU A 54 6.96 4.05 21.40
C GLU A 54 6.59 4.59 20.01
N LEU A 55 6.77 3.76 18.97
CA LEU A 55 6.44 4.16 17.60
C LEU A 55 4.93 4.35 17.42
N ALA A 56 4.10 3.48 18.00
CA ALA A 56 2.65 3.62 17.98
C ALA A 56 2.20 4.92 18.66
N ALA A 57 2.77 5.26 19.83
CA ALA A 57 2.47 6.50 20.53
C ALA A 57 2.87 7.76 19.73
N LEU A 58 4.02 7.72 19.03
CA LEU A 58 4.44 8.82 18.16
C LEU A 58 3.50 8.99 16.96
N ILE A 59 3.09 7.88 16.32
CA ILE A 59 2.15 7.90 15.20
C ILE A 59 0.77 8.38 15.67
N GLU A 60 0.33 7.95 16.86
CA GLU A 60 -0.96 8.35 17.44
C GLU A 60 -1.00 9.84 17.76
N LYS A 61 0.11 10.41 18.26
CA LYS A 61 0.24 11.85 18.50
C LYS A 61 0.07 12.69 17.22
N ASN A 62 0.55 12.18 16.10
CA ASN A 62 0.45 12.84 14.79
C ASN A 62 -0.71 12.29 13.95
N ASN A 63 -1.65 11.53 14.53
CA ASN A 63 -2.63 10.77 13.77
C ASN A 63 -3.57 11.65 12.93
N ASP A 64 -3.92 12.84 13.42
CA ASP A 64 -4.84 13.79 12.76
C ASP A 64 -6.14 13.13 12.25
N GLY A 65 -6.60 12.08 12.94
CA GLY A 65 -7.79 11.31 12.57
C GLY A 65 -7.65 10.36 11.36
N PHE A 66 -6.42 10.11 10.88
CA PHE A 66 -6.17 9.22 9.74
C PHE A 66 -6.40 7.74 10.09
N PHE A 67 -5.91 7.29 11.23
CA PHE A 67 -6.11 5.96 11.79
C PHE A 67 -7.26 5.98 12.81
N SER A 68 -8.17 4.99 12.73
CA SER A 68 -9.20 4.77 13.76
C SER A 68 -8.68 3.97 14.95
N ARG A 69 -7.70 3.09 14.71
CA ARG A 69 -7.06 2.25 15.72
C ARG A 69 -5.64 1.93 15.31
N ILE A 70 -4.75 1.89 16.29
CA ILE A 70 -3.37 1.43 16.16
C ILE A 70 -3.14 0.39 17.25
N GLU A 71 -2.63 -0.78 16.90
CA GLU A 71 -2.42 -1.86 17.86
C GLU A 71 -1.05 -2.49 17.70
N VAL A 72 -0.36 -2.70 18.82
CA VAL A 72 0.92 -3.41 18.85
C VAL A 72 0.65 -4.90 19.01
N ALA A 73 0.93 -5.67 17.96
CA ALA A 73 0.93 -7.12 18.05
C ALA A 73 2.21 -7.59 18.77
N GLY A 74 2.08 -8.61 19.63
CA GLY A 74 3.10 -8.98 20.62
C GLY A 74 4.50 -9.29 20.08
N ALA A 75 4.65 -9.63 18.80
CA ALA A 75 5.96 -9.85 18.18
C ALA A 75 6.69 -8.54 17.80
N GLY A 76 6.08 -7.36 17.97
CA GLY A 76 6.64 -6.08 17.51
C GLY A 76 6.16 -5.68 16.11
N PHE A 77 5.01 -6.21 15.66
CA PHE A 77 4.30 -5.65 14.52
C PHE A 77 3.33 -4.57 15.00
N ILE A 78 3.12 -3.55 14.18
CA ILE A 78 2.11 -2.53 14.46
C ILE A 78 1.04 -2.63 13.38
N ASN A 79 -0.19 -2.87 13.82
CA ASN A 79 -1.36 -3.02 13.00
C ASN A 79 -2.15 -1.72 12.99
N PHE A 80 -2.66 -1.34 11.83
CA PHE A 80 -3.33 -0.07 11.59
C PHE A 80 -4.72 -0.28 11.01
N TRP A 81 -5.71 0.39 11.60
CA TRP A 81 -7.04 0.56 11.03
C TRP A 81 -7.16 2.00 10.57
N ILE A 82 -7.61 2.17 9.33
CA ILE A 82 -7.79 3.49 8.70
C ILE A 82 -9.17 3.98 9.08
N SER A 83 -9.27 5.26 9.39
CA SER A 83 -10.54 5.90 9.72
C SER A 83 -11.51 5.86 8.54
N PRO A 84 -12.80 5.53 8.76
CA PRO A 84 -13.83 5.61 7.74
C PRO A 84 -13.90 6.96 7.03
N ALA A 85 -13.58 8.05 7.74
CA ALA A 85 -13.57 9.41 7.18
C ALA A 85 -12.53 9.57 6.05
N VAL A 86 -11.39 8.88 6.14
CA VAL A 86 -10.36 8.90 5.08
C VAL A 86 -10.90 8.23 3.82
N PHE A 87 -11.59 7.11 3.95
CA PHE A 87 -12.23 6.45 2.81
C PHE A 87 -13.31 7.32 2.18
N GLN A 88 -14.15 7.97 2.98
CA GLN A 88 -15.18 8.90 2.48
C GLN A 88 -14.56 10.07 1.70
N LYS A 89 -13.48 10.66 2.22
CA LYS A 89 -12.74 11.73 1.54
C LYS A 89 -12.13 11.26 0.21
N GLU A 90 -11.61 10.05 0.16
CA GLU A 90 -11.11 9.45 -1.08
C GLU A 90 -12.25 9.22 -2.07
N THR A 91 -13.40 8.71 -1.62
CA THR A 91 -14.59 8.54 -2.48
C THR A 91 -15.05 9.87 -3.07
N LEU A 92 -15.10 10.95 -2.29
CA LEU A 92 -15.40 12.29 -2.81
C LEU A 92 -14.37 12.74 -3.85
N THR A 93 -13.09 12.40 -3.64
CA THR A 93 -12.03 12.72 -4.61
C THR A 93 -12.21 11.94 -5.92
N ILE A 94 -12.63 10.68 -5.84
CA ILE A 94 -12.99 9.85 -7.01
C ILE A 94 -14.17 10.47 -7.76
N LEU A 95 -15.25 10.81 -7.04
CA LEU A 95 -16.44 11.43 -7.63
C LEU A 95 -16.12 12.76 -8.31
N ASN A 96 -15.29 13.60 -7.68
CA ASN A 96 -14.86 14.88 -8.25
C ASN A 96 -13.98 14.71 -9.49
N LYS A 97 -13.14 13.67 -9.54
CA LYS A 97 -12.32 13.36 -10.71
C LYS A 97 -13.13 12.73 -11.85
N GLY A 98 -14.24 12.06 -11.54
CA GLY A 98 -15.14 11.45 -12.52
C GLY A 98 -14.38 10.55 -13.52
N GLU A 99 -14.59 10.80 -14.81
CA GLU A 99 -13.94 10.06 -15.91
C GLU A 99 -12.42 10.24 -15.98
N ALA A 100 -11.85 11.21 -15.27
CA ALA A 100 -10.40 11.37 -15.17
C ALA A 100 -9.77 10.53 -14.06
N TYR A 101 -10.55 9.93 -13.17
CA TYR A 101 -10.02 9.03 -12.15
C TYR A 101 -9.36 7.81 -12.79
N GLY A 102 -8.16 7.44 -12.30
CA GLY A 102 -7.35 6.36 -12.88
C GLY A 102 -6.46 6.77 -14.06
N LYS A 103 -6.69 7.93 -14.69
CA LYS A 103 -5.74 8.47 -15.69
C LYS A 103 -4.47 8.95 -14.99
N ASN A 104 -3.32 8.56 -15.50
CA ASN A 104 -2.02 9.01 -15.01
C ASN A 104 -1.05 9.26 -16.16
N ASP A 105 -0.05 10.08 -15.90
CA ASP A 105 1.03 10.41 -16.84
C ASP A 105 2.30 9.55 -16.57
N ALA A 106 2.19 8.41 -15.88
CA ALA A 106 3.35 7.60 -15.48
C ALA A 106 4.17 7.09 -16.69
N GLY A 107 3.55 7.02 -17.86
CA GLY A 107 4.18 6.66 -19.14
C GLY A 107 4.54 7.83 -20.04
N LYS A 108 4.38 9.09 -19.60
CA LYS A 108 4.61 10.26 -20.46
C LYS A 108 6.07 10.27 -20.97
N GLY A 109 6.23 10.32 -22.29
CA GLY A 109 7.55 10.26 -22.94
C GLY A 109 8.14 8.85 -23.08
N ARG A 110 7.44 7.79 -22.66
CA ARG A 110 7.86 6.39 -22.82
C ARG A 110 7.02 5.69 -23.88
N LYS A 111 7.65 4.91 -24.76
CA LYS A 111 6.95 4.07 -25.74
C LYS A 111 6.75 2.67 -25.15
N ALA A 112 5.50 2.25 -25.03
CA ALA A 112 5.17 0.86 -24.69
C ALA A 112 5.04 0.04 -25.98
N ARG A 113 5.80 -1.07 -26.08
CA ARG A 113 5.62 -2.05 -27.16
C ARG A 113 4.74 -3.17 -26.61
N VAL A 114 3.48 -3.18 -27.03
CA VAL A 114 2.52 -4.22 -26.66
C VAL A 114 2.47 -5.22 -27.80
N GLU A 115 3.12 -6.37 -27.63
CA GLU A 115 3.01 -7.47 -28.59
C GLU A 115 1.89 -8.38 -28.15
N TYR A 116 0.97 -8.61 -29.08
CA TYR A 116 -0.20 -9.42 -28.82
C TYR A 116 -0.42 -10.35 -30.00
N VAL A 117 -0.40 -11.65 -29.70
CA VAL A 117 -0.55 -12.76 -30.66
C VAL A 117 0.65 -12.94 -31.59
N SER A 118 1.54 -13.87 -31.24
CA SER A 118 2.47 -14.49 -32.21
C SER A 118 1.73 -15.60 -32.98
N ALA A 119 0.78 -15.24 -33.83
CA ALA A 119 0.20 -16.22 -34.75
C ALA A 119 1.28 -16.56 -35.78
N ASN A 120 1.86 -17.76 -35.65
CA ASN A 120 2.72 -18.33 -36.68
C ASN A 120 1.89 -18.46 -37.98
N PRO A 121 2.33 -17.95 -39.15
CA PRO A 121 1.49 -17.79 -40.36
C PRO A 121 1.03 -19.11 -41.04
N THR A 122 1.24 -20.27 -40.42
CA THR A 122 1.03 -21.60 -41.02
C THR A 122 -0.04 -22.47 -40.32
N GLY A 123 -0.83 -21.94 -39.38
CA GLY A 123 -1.88 -22.71 -38.69
C GLY A 123 -3.20 -21.96 -38.49
N ARG A 124 -4.34 -22.63 -38.73
CA ARG A 124 -5.68 -22.10 -38.44
C ARG A 124 -5.81 -21.73 -36.95
N ALA A 125 -6.34 -20.54 -36.65
CA ALA A 125 -6.56 -20.09 -35.29
C ALA A 125 -7.39 -21.10 -34.48
N ASN A 126 -6.90 -21.50 -33.31
CA ASN A 126 -7.54 -22.48 -32.43
C ASN A 126 -7.91 -21.84 -31.07
N ARG A 127 -8.67 -22.54 -30.23
CA ARG A 127 -9.23 -22.01 -28.96
C ARG A 127 -8.18 -21.38 -28.02
N LYS A 128 -6.90 -21.78 -28.12
CA LYS A 128 -5.78 -21.22 -27.33
C LYS A 128 -5.34 -19.83 -27.80
N THR A 129 -5.42 -19.54 -29.11
CA THR A 129 -5.08 -18.22 -29.66
C THR A 129 -6.12 -17.15 -29.26
N ARG A 130 -7.37 -17.54 -28.94
CA ARG A 130 -8.43 -16.64 -28.47
C ARG A 130 -8.28 -16.12 -27.04
N ARG A 131 -7.48 -16.77 -26.17
CA ARG A 131 -7.20 -16.25 -24.82
C ARG A 131 -6.25 -15.06 -24.85
N HIS A 132 -5.35 -15.04 -25.83
CA HIS A 132 -4.54 -13.88 -26.20
C HIS A 132 -5.36 -12.92 -27.08
N ALA A 133 -6.69 -12.83 -26.93
CA ALA A 133 -7.51 -11.82 -27.63
C ALA A 133 -8.35 -10.93 -26.66
N PHE A 134 -8.33 -11.20 -25.34
CA PHE A 134 -9.11 -10.50 -24.31
C PHE A 134 -8.39 -9.52 -23.36
N LEU A 135 -7.18 -9.06 -23.66
CA LEU A 135 -6.43 -8.09 -22.83
C LEU A 135 -6.45 -6.70 -23.46
N LEU A 136 -7.65 -6.10 -23.58
CA LEU A 136 -7.84 -4.69 -23.94
C LEU A 136 -9.29 -4.28 -23.58
N VAL A 137 -9.50 -3.92 -22.32
CA VAL A 137 -10.46 -2.88 -21.89
C VAL A 137 -9.78 -2.13 -20.74
#